data_AF-A0A1Q8CTH9-F1
#
_entry.id   AF-A0A1Q8CTH9-F1
#
_cell.length_a   1.000
_cell.length_b   1.000
_cell.length_c   1.000
_cell.angle_alpha   90.00
_cell.angle_beta   90.00
_cell.angle_gamma   90.00
#
_symmetry.space_group_name_H-M   'P 1'
#
loop_
_entity.id
_entity.type
_entity.pdbx_description
1 polymer ?
#
loop_
_entity_poly.entity_id
_entity_poly.type
_entity_poly.pdbx_seq_one_letter_code
_entity_poly.pdbx_strand_id
1 'polypeptide(L)'
;MTRKCRPQPQLVGADYWLPVEAFEVGWAVAVGCNNLRCPDCGEAVRSDGQPGRTVRRYWCACQQHLETWTHWVGGEPEDLYPEKLRWYCAGHPNLTLPVVLDGVRLDAGTDWGAVAAAAVLEEPFHPPGIDLRQAWLVRLYHLLSRERAAALSTAITELLYATDPRLVTGALDFFTTERKAPGAERIAAMVTARRDWFAETPHPSTPSVSLLDDAVLVLHTRLLATDRAADRPALALAKELALAGVGPYDTAGTLLDHDPKWLWTNASALVQANPEWADRIAYLATQQRASTRPGLLRDLATVAPAAARKAVTERIPEPERQQLLDLLPGGDAEADLNETD
;
A
#
# COMPACT_ATOMS: atom_id res chain seq x y z
N MET A 1 2.49 -6.24 22.79
CA MET A 1 1.55 -7.28 22.31
C MET A 1 0.74 -6.76 21.13
N THR A 2 1.35 -6.81 19.94
CA THR A 2 0.75 -6.44 18.66
C THR A 2 -0.05 -7.63 18.10
N ARG A 3 -1.34 -7.72 18.45
CA ARG A 3 -2.25 -8.79 17.97
C ARG A 3 -2.71 -8.54 16.52
N LYS A 4 -1.81 -8.62 15.53
CA LYS A 4 -2.15 -8.44 14.10
C LYS A 4 -1.44 -9.43 13.18
N CYS A 5 -1.95 -10.66 13.18
CA CYS A 5 -1.98 -11.53 12.00
C CYS A 5 -3.44 -11.95 11.77
N ARG A 6 -3.77 -12.48 10.59
CA ARG A 6 -5.14 -12.93 10.23
C ARG A 6 -5.62 -14.05 11.18
N PRO A 7 -6.94 -14.22 11.39
CA PRO A 7 -7.50 -15.25 12.30
C PRO A 7 -7.23 -16.70 11.86
N GLN A 8 -6.66 -16.90 10.67
CA GLN A 8 -5.93 -18.09 10.25
C GLN A 8 -4.56 -17.58 9.80
N PRO A 9 -3.43 -17.96 10.42
CA PRO A 9 -2.14 -17.62 9.84
C PRO A 9 -1.87 -18.57 8.68
N GLN A 10 -2.00 -18.04 7.46
CA GLN A 10 -1.29 -18.58 6.32
C GLN A 10 0.21 -18.60 6.69
N LEU A 11 0.97 -19.62 6.27
CA LEU A 11 2.42 -19.58 6.36
C LEU A 11 2.89 -18.45 5.45
N VAL A 12 3.31 -17.33 6.04
CA VAL A 12 3.40 -16.05 5.33
C VAL A 12 4.57 -16.05 4.36
N GLY A 13 4.29 -16.37 3.09
CA GLY A 13 5.06 -15.88 1.96
C GLY A 13 4.72 -14.41 1.66
N ALA A 14 5.68 -13.70 1.06
CA ALA A 14 5.59 -12.34 0.51
C ALA A 14 5.15 -11.20 1.45
N ASP A 15 3.90 -11.17 1.92
CA ASP A 15 3.23 -9.94 2.41
C ASP A 15 3.82 -9.33 3.69
N TYR A 16 4.58 -10.09 4.50
CA TYR A 16 5.23 -9.60 5.73
C TYR A 16 6.56 -10.33 5.99
N TRP A 17 7.59 -9.59 6.41
CA TRP A 17 8.91 -10.11 6.75
C TRP A 17 9.42 -9.50 8.07
N LEU A 18 10.10 -10.31 8.89
CA LEU A 18 11.04 -9.84 9.91
C LEU A 18 12.31 -10.73 9.86
N PRO A 19 13.53 -10.15 9.78
CA PRO A 19 14.76 -10.91 9.84
C PRO A 19 15.20 -11.24 11.28
N VAL A 20 16.26 -12.04 11.32
CA VAL A 20 16.67 -12.96 12.38
C VAL A 20 17.42 -12.32 13.55
N GLU A 21 17.60 -12.99 14.71
CA GLU A 21 16.87 -14.17 15.22
C GLU A 21 15.76 -13.71 16.21
N ALA A 22 15.52 -14.16 17.45
CA ALA A 22 16.18 -15.13 18.35
C ALA A 22 15.70 -16.59 18.17
N PHE A 23 14.96 -16.89 17.09
CA PHE A 23 14.50 -18.22 16.72
C PHE A 23 14.64 -18.48 15.21
N GLU A 24 15.80 -19.05 14.84
CA GLU A 24 16.14 -19.79 13.62
C GLU A 24 16.22 -19.01 12.27
N VAL A 25 17.25 -19.35 11.49
CA VAL A 25 17.77 -18.56 10.35
C VAL A 25 17.39 -19.18 9.00
N GLY A 26 17.04 -18.34 8.01
CA GLY A 26 16.93 -18.78 6.61
C GLY A 26 16.74 -17.60 5.64
N TRP A 27 17.71 -17.37 4.75
CA TRP A 27 17.83 -16.11 3.97
C TRP A 27 17.39 -16.20 2.50
N ALA A 28 16.73 -17.28 2.08
CA ALA A 28 16.23 -17.40 0.70
C ALA A 28 15.00 -18.32 0.59
N VAL A 29 14.15 -18.03 -0.40
CA VAL A 29 13.05 -18.83 -0.99
C VAL A 29 11.92 -19.34 -0.07
N ALA A 30 12.03 -19.27 1.26
CA ALA A 30 10.98 -19.75 2.16
C ALA A 30 10.81 -18.84 3.39
N VAL A 31 10.12 -17.72 3.22
CA VAL A 31 9.62 -16.88 4.33
C VAL A 31 8.45 -17.62 5.01
N GLY A 32 8.34 -17.47 6.33
CA GLY A 32 7.29 -18.06 7.14
C GLY A 32 7.29 -17.43 8.53
N CYS A 33 6.25 -17.71 9.34
CA CYS A 33 6.13 -17.11 10.67
C CYS A 33 6.92 -17.89 11.73
N ASN A 34 8.06 -17.35 12.17
CA ASN A 34 8.93 -17.97 13.19
C ASN A 34 8.39 -17.90 14.65
N ASN A 35 7.14 -17.46 14.88
CA ASN A 35 6.50 -17.51 16.21
C ASN A 35 5.05 -17.99 16.13
N LEU A 36 4.86 -19.11 15.41
CA LEU A 36 3.64 -19.90 15.46
C LEU A 36 3.56 -20.70 16.76
N ARG A 37 2.35 -20.88 17.27
CA ARG A 37 2.02 -21.67 18.46
C ARG A 37 1.00 -22.74 18.12
N CYS A 38 1.18 -23.93 18.67
CA CYS A 38 0.17 -24.98 18.56
C CYS A 38 -0.99 -24.71 19.53
N PRO A 39 -2.27 -24.78 19.10
CA PRO A 39 -3.41 -24.64 20.02
C PRO A 39 -3.56 -25.85 20.94
N ASP A 40 -3.10 -27.03 20.50
CA ASP A 40 -3.29 -28.29 21.21
C ASP A 40 -2.25 -28.48 22.35
N CYS A 41 -0.98 -28.06 22.18
CA CYS A 41 0.06 -28.13 23.22
C CYS A 41 0.64 -26.78 23.71
N GLY A 42 0.32 -25.65 23.08
CA GLY A 42 0.87 -24.33 23.45
C GLY A 42 2.36 -24.11 23.13
N GLU A 43 3.07 -25.13 22.64
CA GLU A 43 4.48 -25.02 22.25
C GLU A 43 4.67 -24.08 21.04
N ALA A 44 5.86 -23.48 20.96
CA ALA A 44 6.33 -22.83 19.75
C ALA A 44 6.59 -23.89 18.67
N VAL A 45 6.12 -23.63 17.45
CA VAL A 45 6.40 -24.45 16.28
C VAL A 45 7.82 -24.18 15.82
N ARG A 46 8.63 -25.23 15.67
CA ARG A 46 10.00 -25.19 15.14
C ARG A 46 9.96 -25.36 13.63
N SER A 47 10.98 -24.90 12.89
CA SER A 47 11.01 -25.13 11.45
C SER A 47 12.42 -25.26 10.87
N ASP A 48 12.59 -26.16 9.91
CA ASP A 48 13.83 -26.29 9.14
C ASP A 48 13.57 -26.40 7.64
N GLY A 49 14.53 -25.92 6.85
CA GLY A 49 14.56 -26.03 5.40
C GLY A 49 15.99 -26.30 4.96
N GLN A 50 16.18 -27.30 4.10
CA GLN A 50 17.50 -27.62 3.58
C GLN A 50 17.90 -26.64 2.48
N PRO A 51 19.13 -26.08 2.49
CA PRO A 51 19.63 -25.28 1.38
C PRO A 51 19.50 -26.02 0.04
N GLY A 52 18.94 -25.35 -0.97
CA GLY A 52 18.69 -25.94 -2.29
C GLY A 52 17.52 -26.93 -2.36
N ARG A 53 16.64 -27.01 -1.35
CA ARG A 53 15.39 -27.79 -1.40
C ARG A 53 14.16 -26.89 -1.36
N THR A 54 13.19 -27.21 -2.21
CA THR A 54 11.83 -26.64 -2.19
C THR A 54 10.94 -27.28 -1.10
N VAL A 55 11.50 -27.54 0.09
CA VAL A 55 10.77 -28.17 1.20
C VAL A 55 11.15 -27.53 2.53
N ARG A 56 10.15 -27.03 3.28
CA ARG A 56 10.30 -26.57 4.66
C ARG A 56 9.43 -27.43 5.58
N ARG A 57 10.02 -27.98 6.64
CA ARG A 57 9.31 -28.74 7.67
C ARG A 57 8.97 -27.81 8.83
N TYR A 58 7.81 -28.02 9.43
CA TYR A 58 7.38 -27.33 10.65
C TYR A 58 6.88 -28.36 11.67
N TRP A 59 7.14 -28.20 12.98
CA TRP A 59 6.67 -29.16 13.98
C TRP A 59 6.54 -28.64 15.42
N CYS A 60 5.66 -29.30 16.17
CA CYS A 60 5.57 -29.29 17.64
C CYS A 60 5.38 -30.74 18.14
N ALA A 61 5.21 -30.97 19.45
CA ALA A 61 4.95 -32.28 20.02
C ALA A 61 3.65 -32.96 19.53
N CYS A 62 2.68 -32.19 19.02
CA CYS A 62 1.38 -32.71 18.57
C CYS A 62 1.25 -32.87 17.05
N GLN A 63 2.07 -32.20 16.24
CA GLN A 63 1.92 -32.17 14.78
C GLN A 63 3.26 -31.89 14.10
N GLN A 64 3.53 -32.57 12.98
CA GLN A 64 4.49 -32.17 11.97
C GLN A 64 3.72 -31.76 10.69
N HIS A 65 4.24 -30.77 9.98
CA HIS A 65 3.83 -30.39 8.62
C HIS A 65 5.05 -30.36 7.69
N LEU A 66 4.82 -30.58 6.40
CA LEU A 66 5.85 -30.54 5.35
C LEU A 66 5.35 -29.70 4.18
N GLU A 67 5.86 -28.47 4.08
CA GLU A 67 5.49 -27.51 3.04
C GLU A 67 6.38 -27.72 1.81
N THR A 68 5.79 -28.14 0.68
CA THR A 68 6.50 -28.42 -0.57
C THR A 68 6.21 -27.35 -1.62
N TRP A 69 7.22 -26.54 -1.94
CA TRP A 69 7.10 -25.35 -2.76
C TRP A 69 7.09 -25.71 -4.26
N THR A 70 5.89 -25.93 -4.81
CA THR A 70 5.65 -25.99 -6.27
C THR A 70 4.55 -25.00 -6.67
N HIS A 71 4.80 -23.71 -6.42
CA HIS A 71 3.95 -22.63 -6.89
C HIS A 71 4.33 -22.24 -8.33
N TRP A 72 3.32 -22.12 -9.19
CA TRP A 72 3.48 -21.65 -10.56
C TRP A 72 3.47 -20.13 -10.58
N VAL A 73 4.34 -19.51 -11.39
CA VAL A 73 4.30 -18.06 -11.63
C VAL A 73 3.02 -17.74 -12.39
N GLY A 74 2.12 -16.97 -11.76
CA GLY A 74 0.84 -16.56 -12.34
C GLY A 74 -0.43 -17.22 -11.78
N GLY A 75 -0.34 -17.99 -10.68
CA GLY A 75 -1.53 -18.38 -9.91
C GLY A 75 -2.08 -17.21 -9.08
N GLU A 76 -3.40 -17.17 -8.90
CA GLU A 76 -4.07 -16.18 -8.03
C GLU A 76 -3.76 -16.48 -6.54
N PRO A 77 -3.87 -15.51 -5.62
CA PRO A 77 -3.77 -15.77 -4.18
C PRO A 77 -4.82 -16.74 -3.64
N GLU A 78 -5.87 -17.02 -4.42
CA GLU A 78 -6.94 -17.98 -4.15
C GLU A 78 -6.57 -19.42 -4.56
N ASP A 79 -5.62 -19.61 -5.49
CA ASP A 79 -5.06 -20.91 -5.87
C ASP A 79 -4.11 -21.48 -4.78
N LEU A 80 -3.73 -20.66 -3.80
CA LEU A 80 -3.08 -21.10 -2.58
C LEU A 80 -4.09 -21.86 -1.72
N TYR A 81 -4.20 -23.17 -1.97
CA TYR A 81 -4.98 -24.11 -1.17
C TYR A 81 -4.84 -23.79 0.33
N PRO A 82 -5.93 -23.42 1.03
CA PRO A 82 -5.87 -23.12 2.45
C PRO A 82 -5.78 -24.43 3.23
N GLU A 83 -4.58 -25.04 3.24
CA GLU A 83 -4.21 -26.04 4.23
C GLU A 83 -4.31 -25.39 5.62
N LYS A 84 -5.40 -25.70 6.32
CA LYS A 84 -5.76 -25.10 7.62
C LYS A 84 -4.88 -25.67 8.72
N LEU A 85 -3.62 -25.25 8.71
CA LEU A 85 -2.70 -25.42 9.82
C LEU A 85 -3.35 -24.86 11.08
N ARG A 86 -3.47 -25.70 12.11
CA ARG A 86 -4.15 -25.35 13.36
C ARG A 86 -3.41 -24.30 14.17
N TRP A 87 -2.12 -24.14 13.89
CA TRP A 87 -1.22 -23.24 14.59
C TRP A 87 -1.67 -21.78 14.45
N TYR A 88 -1.47 -20.98 15.48
CA TYR A 88 -1.81 -19.55 15.51
C TYR A 88 -0.55 -18.70 15.69
N CYS A 89 -0.52 -17.48 15.12
CA CYS A 89 0.60 -16.57 15.36
C CYS A 89 0.53 -15.98 16.77
N ALA A 90 1.64 -16.02 17.52
CA ALA A 90 1.75 -15.42 18.86
C ALA A 90 2.12 -13.93 18.86
N GLY A 91 2.26 -13.32 17.69
CA GLY A 91 2.85 -11.99 17.51
C GLY A 91 4.36 -12.00 17.71
N HIS A 92 4.96 -10.82 17.87
CA HIS A 92 6.41 -10.68 18.06
C HIS A 92 6.72 -10.24 19.50
N PRO A 93 7.76 -10.79 20.15
CA PRO A 93 8.24 -10.25 21.42
C PRO A 93 8.84 -8.86 21.19
N ASN A 94 8.67 -7.95 22.16
CA ASN A 94 9.33 -6.65 22.09
C ASN A 94 10.86 -6.84 22.18
N LEU A 95 11.61 -6.01 21.46
CA LEU A 95 13.06 -5.87 21.56
C LEU A 95 13.44 -5.38 22.96
N THR A 96 14.12 -6.25 23.72
CA THR A 96 14.70 -5.91 25.01
C THR A 96 15.99 -5.11 24.79
N LEU A 97 16.16 -4.01 25.52
CA LEU A 97 17.35 -3.16 25.46
C LEU A 97 18.20 -3.35 26.74
N PRO A 98 19.54 -3.23 26.69
CA PRO A 98 20.35 -2.90 25.51
C PRO A 98 20.50 -4.08 24.53
N VAL A 99 20.69 -3.77 23.25
CA VAL A 99 20.90 -4.73 22.16
C VAL A 99 21.78 -4.14 21.06
N VAL A 100 22.31 -4.99 20.18
CA VAL A 100 22.86 -4.58 18.88
C VAL A 100 22.00 -5.22 17.80
N LEU A 101 21.35 -4.40 16.97
CA LEU A 101 20.50 -4.80 15.86
C LEU A 101 21.20 -4.44 14.56
N ASP A 102 21.65 -5.46 13.81
CA ASP A 102 22.35 -5.30 12.52
C ASP A 102 23.54 -4.31 12.60
N GLY A 103 24.30 -4.38 13.70
CA GLY A 103 25.41 -3.45 13.99
C GLY A 103 25.03 -2.17 14.73
N VAL A 104 23.77 -1.73 14.66
CA VAL A 104 23.28 -0.55 15.40
C VAL A 104 23.07 -0.88 16.87
N ARG A 105 23.80 -0.20 17.75
CA ARG A 105 23.58 -0.28 19.21
C ARG A 105 22.32 0.50 19.59
N LEU A 106 21.41 -0.17 20.30
CA LEU A 106 20.18 0.42 20.83
C LEU A 106 20.12 0.21 22.35
N ASP A 107 19.94 1.28 23.12
CA ASP A 107 19.79 1.24 24.57
C ASP A 107 18.85 2.34 25.11
N ALA A 108 18.83 2.56 26.42
CA ALA A 108 17.90 3.51 27.04
C ALA A 108 18.20 4.99 26.70
N GLY A 109 19.41 5.30 26.23
CA GLY A 109 19.84 6.65 25.82
C GLY A 109 19.86 6.87 24.30
N THR A 110 19.28 5.97 23.50
CA THR A 110 19.29 6.08 22.03
C THR A 110 18.61 7.35 21.53
N ASP A 111 19.36 8.15 20.78
CA ASP A 111 18.84 9.22 19.93
C ASP A 111 18.13 8.62 18.71
N TRP A 112 16.80 8.57 18.76
CA TRP A 112 15.97 8.09 17.67
C TRP A 112 16.01 9.00 16.43
N GLY A 113 16.37 10.28 16.58
CA GLY A 113 16.56 11.21 15.45
C GLY A 113 17.81 10.86 14.67
N ALA A 114 18.93 10.65 15.36
CA ALA A 114 20.17 10.20 14.73
C ALA A 114 20.02 8.81 14.09
N VAL A 115 19.36 7.86 14.77
CA VAL A 115 19.09 6.51 14.21
C VAL A 115 18.18 6.58 12.98
N ALA A 116 17.10 7.36 13.01
CA ALA A 116 16.20 7.52 11.87
C ALA A 116 16.90 8.18 10.68
N ALA A 117 17.62 9.30 10.90
CA ALA A 117 18.31 10.02 9.84
C ALA A 117 19.42 9.19 9.18
N ALA A 118 20.17 8.39 9.95
CA ALA A 118 21.16 7.47 9.41
C ALA A 118 20.51 6.36 8.57
N ALA A 119 19.53 5.66 9.13
CA ALA A 119 18.90 4.52 8.47
C ALA A 119 18.07 4.88 7.24
N VAL A 120 17.56 6.13 7.14
CA VAL A 120 16.92 6.65 5.93
C VAL A 120 17.91 6.81 4.76
N LEU A 121 19.16 7.22 5.06
CA LEU A 121 20.19 7.46 4.04
C LEU A 121 20.93 6.17 3.64
N GLU A 122 21.12 5.26 4.59
CA GLU A 122 21.77 3.96 4.39
C GLU A 122 21.17 2.96 5.39
N GLU A 123 20.27 2.07 4.92
CA GLU A 123 19.66 1.05 5.78
C GLU A 123 20.76 0.12 6.35
N PRO A 124 20.92 -0.02 7.68
CA PRO A 124 21.96 -0.85 8.30
C PRO A 124 21.90 -2.32 7.85
N PHE A 125 20.71 -2.77 7.47
CA PHE A 125 20.53 -4.02 6.75
C PHE A 125 19.25 -3.96 5.89
N HIS A 126 19.43 -4.06 4.56
CA HIS A 126 18.33 -4.19 3.61
C HIS A 126 18.15 -5.68 3.18
N PRO A 127 16.95 -6.27 3.33
CA PRO A 127 16.72 -7.70 3.11
C PRO A 127 16.60 -8.12 1.63
N PRO A 128 17.24 -9.24 1.23
CA PRO A 128 17.26 -9.65 -0.17
C PRO A 128 15.88 -10.13 -0.65
N GLY A 129 15.39 -9.53 -1.74
CA GLY A 129 14.15 -9.94 -2.40
C GLY A 129 12.86 -9.37 -1.81
N ILE A 130 12.93 -8.29 -1.01
CA ILE A 130 11.75 -7.51 -0.64
C ILE A 130 11.76 -6.17 -1.37
N ASP A 131 10.67 -5.86 -2.08
CA ASP A 131 10.38 -4.49 -2.50
C ASP A 131 9.62 -3.77 -1.37
N LEU A 132 10.36 -3.37 -0.34
CA LEU A 132 9.83 -2.59 0.78
C LEU A 132 10.78 -1.42 1.08
N ARG A 133 10.32 -0.19 0.83
CA ARG A 133 11.07 1.02 1.17
C ARG A 133 11.19 1.15 2.70
N GLN A 134 12.39 1.49 3.19
CA GLN A 134 12.69 1.70 4.61
C GLN A 134 12.47 0.44 5.47
N ALA A 135 12.79 -0.74 4.92
CA ALA A 135 12.49 -2.04 5.52
C ALA A 135 13.07 -2.18 6.94
N TRP A 136 14.29 -1.67 7.17
CA TRP A 136 14.94 -1.68 8.48
C TRP A 136 14.20 -0.84 9.54
N LEU A 137 13.72 0.35 9.18
CA LEU A 137 12.96 1.21 10.10
C LEU A 137 11.57 0.65 10.41
N VAL A 138 10.91 0.04 9.41
CA VAL A 138 9.66 -0.69 9.59
C VAL A 138 9.87 -1.91 10.51
N ARG A 139 10.93 -2.71 10.29
CA ARG A 139 11.34 -3.81 11.18
C ARG A 139 11.51 -3.32 12.61
N LEU A 140 12.29 -2.26 12.81
CA LEU A 140 12.60 -1.71 14.12
C LEU A 140 11.32 -1.19 14.83
N TYR A 141 10.46 -0.45 14.13
CA TYR A 141 9.21 0.06 14.66
C TYR A 141 8.29 -1.05 15.21
N HIS A 142 8.15 -2.18 14.50
CA HIS A 142 7.34 -3.32 14.96
C HIS A 142 7.98 -4.14 16.08
N LEU A 143 9.32 -4.16 16.16
CA LEU A 143 10.05 -4.83 17.23
C LEU A 143 10.07 -4.00 18.53
N LEU A 144 9.97 -2.67 18.47
CA LEU A 144 10.03 -1.81 19.66
C LEU A 144 8.78 -1.92 20.56
N SER A 145 8.96 -1.63 21.85
CA SER A 145 7.83 -1.38 22.75
C SER A 145 7.05 -0.14 22.30
N ARG A 146 5.71 -0.13 22.47
CA ARG A 146 4.81 0.94 21.97
C ARG A 146 5.31 2.37 22.19
N GLU A 147 5.90 2.63 23.36
CA GLU A 147 6.47 3.91 23.74
C GLU A 147 7.69 4.30 22.88
N ARG A 148 8.64 3.37 22.70
CA ARG A 148 9.83 3.57 21.85
C ARG A 148 9.48 3.58 20.36
N ALA A 149 8.50 2.78 19.94
CA ALA A 149 7.95 2.80 18.59
C ALA A 149 7.32 4.18 18.27
N ALA A 150 6.59 4.77 19.22
CA ALA A 150 6.06 6.13 19.09
C ALA A 150 7.16 7.20 19.09
N ALA A 151 8.23 7.04 19.89
CA ALA A 151 9.39 7.92 19.87
C ALA A 151 10.13 7.88 18.52
N LEU A 152 10.36 6.68 17.97
CA LEU A 152 10.95 6.49 16.63
C LEU A 152 10.07 7.10 15.53
N SER A 153 8.76 6.83 15.56
CA SER A 153 7.83 7.41 14.59
C SER A 153 7.77 8.94 14.67
N THR A 154 7.87 9.50 15.88
CA THR A 154 7.99 10.95 16.07
C THR A 154 9.30 11.48 15.47
N ALA A 155 10.42 10.80 15.71
CA ALA A 155 11.71 11.18 15.13
C ALA A 155 11.70 11.15 13.58
N ILE A 156 11.09 10.13 12.97
CA ILE A 156 10.87 10.06 11.52
C ILE A 156 9.92 11.17 11.04
N THR A 157 8.93 11.57 11.84
CA THR A 157 8.02 12.69 11.51
C THR A 157 8.77 14.02 11.43
N GLU A 158 9.76 14.27 12.30
CA GLU A 158 10.54 15.52 12.24
C GLU A 158 11.44 15.57 10.98
N LEU A 159 11.82 14.42 10.39
CA LEU A 159 12.54 14.38 9.10
C LEU A 159 11.72 14.95 7.93
N LEU A 160 10.39 14.98 8.01
CA LEU A 160 9.53 15.66 7.02
C LEU A 160 9.77 17.17 6.95
N TYR A 161 10.42 17.75 7.97
CA TYR A 161 10.82 19.16 8.02
C TYR A 161 12.30 19.38 7.65
N ALA A 162 13.02 18.33 7.25
CA ALA A 162 14.40 18.44 6.78
C ALA A 162 14.51 19.22 5.45
N THR A 163 15.69 19.80 5.23
CA THR A 163 16.08 20.45 3.97
C THR A 163 16.69 19.48 2.96
N ASP A 164 17.21 18.34 3.40
CA ASP A 164 17.70 17.27 2.52
C ASP A 164 16.51 16.47 1.95
N PRO A 165 16.30 16.46 0.62
CA PRO A 165 15.21 15.72 -0.02
C PRO A 165 15.18 14.23 0.33
N ARG A 166 16.34 13.62 0.61
CA ARG A 166 16.47 12.17 0.92
C ARG A 166 15.87 11.84 2.29
N LEU A 167 16.09 12.73 3.27
CA LEU A 167 15.51 12.59 4.62
C LEU A 167 13.98 12.72 4.59
N VAL A 168 13.45 13.65 3.79
CA VAL A 168 12.00 13.79 3.58
C VAL A 168 11.44 12.55 2.86
N THR A 169 12.12 12.07 1.82
CA THR A 169 11.72 10.88 1.05
C THR A 169 11.58 9.64 1.94
N GLY A 170 12.60 9.30 2.72
CA GLY A 170 12.53 8.13 3.62
C GLY A 170 11.46 8.25 4.71
N ALA A 171 11.10 9.47 5.13
CA ALA A 171 9.97 9.66 6.02
C ALA A 171 8.63 9.39 5.31
N LEU A 172 8.45 9.82 4.06
CA LEU A 172 7.28 9.49 3.24
C LEU A 172 7.18 7.97 2.97
N ASP A 173 8.30 7.33 2.64
CA ASP A 173 8.41 5.88 2.44
C ASP A 173 7.94 5.11 3.68
N PHE A 174 8.48 5.46 4.85
CA PHE A 174 8.11 4.85 6.11
C PHE A 174 6.60 4.98 6.36
N PHE A 175 5.99 6.14 6.08
CA PHE A 175 4.54 6.35 6.26
C PHE A 175 3.67 5.78 5.12
N THR A 176 4.22 5.48 3.95
CA THR A 176 3.55 4.69 2.89
C THR A 176 3.30 3.25 3.37
N THR A 177 4.25 2.70 4.12
CA THR A 177 4.12 1.40 4.78
C THR A 177 3.31 1.53 6.08
N GLU A 178 3.84 2.27 7.06
CA GLU A 178 3.28 2.44 8.39
C GLU A 178 2.27 3.61 8.47
N ARG A 179 1.26 3.54 7.61
CA ARG A 179 0.18 4.53 7.40
C ARG A 179 -0.56 4.97 8.66
N LYS A 180 -0.44 4.20 9.76
CA LYS A 180 -1.09 4.42 11.06
C LYS A 180 -0.12 4.73 12.21
N ALA A 181 1.17 4.92 11.93
CA ALA A 181 2.15 5.25 12.96
C ALA A 181 2.02 6.72 13.43
N PRO A 182 2.35 7.04 14.70
CA PRO A 182 2.17 8.38 15.25
C PRO A 182 2.98 9.46 14.51
N GLY A 183 2.35 10.61 14.24
CA GLY A 183 2.96 11.72 13.52
C GLY A 183 2.68 11.74 12.01
N ALA A 184 2.26 10.60 11.44
CA ALA A 184 1.81 10.52 10.05
C ALA A 184 0.59 11.43 9.75
N GLU A 185 -0.19 11.79 10.76
CA GLU A 185 -1.26 12.79 10.68
C GLU A 185 -0.78 14.23 10.41
N ARG A 186 0.52 14.52 10.60
CA ARG A 186 1.10 15.83 10.26
C ARG A 186 1.36 16.03 8.77
N ILE A 187 1.38 14.95 7.98
CA ILE A 187 1.81 14.98 6.57
C ILE A 187 0.96 15.96 5.75
N ALA A 188 -0.36 15.98 5.93
CA ALA A 188 -1.22 16.92 5.21
C ALA A 188 -0.85 18.39 5.52
N ALA A 189 -0.68 18.74 6.80
CA ALA A 189 -0.30 20.10 7.19
C ALA A 189 1.12 20.48 6.71
N MET A 190 2.04 19.51 6.69
CA MET A 190 3.40 19.68 6.21
C MET A 190 3.46 19.91 4.69
N VAL A 191 2.70 19.13 3.89
CA VAL A 191 2.56 19.33 2.43
C VAL A 191 1.90 20.68 2.14
N THR A 192 0.84 21.07 2.85
CA THR A 192 0.24 22.42 2.71
C THR A 192 1.25 23.53 3.02
N ALA A 193 2.07 23.38 4.06
CA ALA A 193 3.05 24.39 4.47
C ALA A 193 4.30 24.46 3.59
N ARG A 194 4.60 23.44 2.78
CA ARG A 194 5.80 23.34 1.92
C ARG A 194 5.49 23.08 0.45
N ARG A 195 4.24 23.24 -0.02
CA ARG A 195 3.76 22.80 -1.36
C ARG A 195 4.73 23.12 -2.49
N ASP A 196 5.16 24.37 -2.61
CA ASP A 196 5.98 24.83 -3.73
C ASP A 196 7.33 24.11 -3.73
N TRP A 197 7.98 23.99 -2.56
CA TRP A 197 9.20 23.19 -2.39
C TRP A 197 8.98 21.71 -2.69
N PHE A 198 7.82 21.14 -2.37
CA PHE A 198 7.48 19.74 -2.72
C PHE A 198 7.31 19.53 -4.23
N ALA A 199 6.72 20.50 -4.94
CA ALA A 199 6.55 20.46 -6.39
C ALA A 199 7.86 20.72 -7.15
N GLU A 200 8.69 21.64 -6.68
CA GLU A 200 9.96 22.01 -7.31
C GLU A 200 11.12 21.04 -7.00
N THR A 201 11.04 20.26 -5.91
CA THR A 201 12.09 19.30 -5.53
C THR A 201 11.88 17.94 -6.21
N PRO A 202 12.81 17.46 -7.05
CA PRO A 202 12.72 16.13 -7.65
C PRO A 202 12.91 15.01 -6.62
N HIS A 203 12.25 13.87 -6.84
CA HIS A 203 12.45 12.66 -6.03
C HIS A 203 13.89 12.10 -6.22
N PRO A 204 14.68 11.88 -5.15
CA PRO A 204 16.10 11.54 -5.25
C PRO A 204 16.43 10.31 -6.09
N SER A 205 15.58 9.28 -6.04
CA SER A 205 15.77 8.03 -6.80
C SER A 205 15.07 8.04 -8.16
N THR A 206 14.22 9.03 -8.43
CA THR A 206 13.38 9.13 -9.64
C THR A 206 13.22 10.60 -10.07
N PRO A 207 14.26 11.26 -10.61
CA PRO A 207 14.24 12.73 -10.81
C PRO A 207 13.24 13.25 -11.86
N SER A 208 12.44 12.37 -12.47
CA SER A 208 11.31 12.71 -13.35
C SER A 208 9.97 12.92 -12.62
N VAL A 209 9.91 12.68 -11.31
CA VAL A 209 8.74 13.00 -10.46
C VAL A 209 9.17 13.92 -9.31
N SER A 210 8.23 14.65 -8.73
CA SER A 210 8.45 15.56 -7.61
C SER A 210 8.27 14.86 -6.26
N LEU A 211 8.72 15.49 -5.17
CA LEU A 211 8.34 15.03 -3.83
C LEU A 211 6.85 15.18 -3.54
N LEU A 212 6.14 16.08 -4.25
CA LEU A 212 4.69 16.23 -4.11
C LEU A 212 3.97 14.95 -4.52
N ASP A 213 4.40 14.27 -5.58
CA ASP A 213 3.79 13.05 -6.10
C ASP A 213 3.84 11.91 -5.06
N ASP A 214 5.01 11.65 -4.48
CA ASP A 214 5.19 10.68 -3.39
C ASP A 214 4.41 11.10 -2.13
N ALA A 215 4.33 12.40 -1.83
CA ALA A 215 3.51 12.89 -0.73
C ALA A 215 2.00 12.68 -0.96
N VAL A 216 1.50 12.80 -2.20
CA VAL A 216 0.11 12.47 -2.53
C VAL A 216 -0.14 10.96 -2.40
N LEU A 217 0.82 10.12 -2.77
CA LEU A 217 0.74 8.67 -2.54
C LEU A 217 0.61 8.34 -1.04
N VAL A 218 1.34 9.03 -0.16
CA VAL A 218 1.16 8.86 1.30
C VAL A 218 -0.24 9.32 1.76
N LEU A 219 -0.73 10.47 1.27
CA LEU A 219 -2.09 10.93 1.61
C LEU A 219 -3.17 9.93 1.18
N HIS A 220 -3.05 9.33 0.00
CA HIS A 220 -3.97 8.32 -0.51
C HIS A 220 -3.89 7.00 0.28
N THR A 221 -2.69 6.49 0.55
CA THR A 221 -2.52 5.27 1.34
C THR A 221 -2.97 5.45 2.80
N ARG A 222 -2.81 6.65 3.39
CA ARG A 222 -3.42 7.02 4.67
C ARG A 222 -4.94 6.96 4.64
N LEU A 223 -5.58 7.53 3.61
CA LEU A 223 -7.04 7.48 3.47
C LEU A 223 -7.54 6.04 3.47
N LEU A 224 -6.98 5.17 2.61
CA LEU A 224 -7.29 3.72 2.56
C LEU A 224 -7.04 2.98 3.89
N ALA A 225 -6.19 3.53 4.76
CA ALA A 225 -5.96 2.97 6.09
C ALA A 225 -6.98 3.48 7.15
N THR A 226 -7.65 4.61 6.93
CA THR A 226 -8.48 5.28 7.94
C THR A 226 -9.98 5.11 7.71
N ASP A 227 -10.76 4.98 8.78
CA ASP A 227 -12.23 5.08 8.68
C ASP A 227 -12.61 6.49 8.18
N ARG A 228 -13.69 6.59 7.39
CA ARG A 228 -14.14 7.81 6.67
C ARG A 228 -14.12 9.13 7.46
N ALA A 229 -14.23 9.07 8.79
CA ALA A 229 -14.26 10.24 9.66
C ALA A 229 -12.88 10.71 10.19
N ALA A 230 -11.83 9.89 10.09
CA ALA A 230 -10.64 9.99 10.93
C ALA A 230 -9.50 10.88 10.38
N ASP A 231 -9.36 11.04 9.06
CA ASP A 231 -8.36 11.96 8.46
C ASP A 231 -9.03 12.97 7.50
N ARG A 232 -9.70 13.96 8.08
CA ARG A 232 -10.29 15.07 7.32
C ARG A 232 -9.24 15.98 6.66
N PRO A 233 -8.08 16.30 7.27
CA PRO A 233 -7.04 17.07 6.62
C PRO A 233 -6.49 16.40 5.35
N ALA A 234 -6.16 15.10 5.39
CA ALA A 234 -5.70 14.39 4.20
C ALA A 234 -6.80 14.30 3.13
N LEU A 235 -8.07 14.07 3.51
CA LEU A 235 -9.17 14.02 2.54
C LEU A 235 -9.41 15.38 1.87
N ALA A 236 -9.27 16.50 2.61
CA ALA A 236 -9.41 17.83 2.05
C ALA A 236 -8.27 18.13 1.06
N LEU A 237 -7.02 17.86 1.45
CA LEU A 237 -5.85 18.11 0.61
C LEU A 237 -5.81 17.19 -0.62
N ALA A 238 -6.15 15.91 -0.49
CA ALA A 238 -6.23 14.97 -1.61
C ALA A 238 -7.28 15.41 -2.65
N LYS A 239 -8.44 15.91 -2.21
CA LYS A 239 -9.47 16.48 -3.11
C LYS A 239 -9.00 17.74 -3.82
N GLU A 240 -8.25 18.60 -3.14
CA GLU A 240 -7.69 19.83 -3.71
C GLU A 240 -6.63 19.52 -4.77
N LEU A 241 -5.70 18.61 -4.47
CA LEU A 241 -4.65 18.15 -5.39
C LEU A 241 -5.25 17.40 -6.59
N ALA A 242 -6.27 16.58 -6.37
CA ALA A 242 -6.99 15.89 -7.45
C ALA A 242 -7.66 16.88 -8.43
N LEU A 243 -8.25 17.99 -7.94
CA LEU A 243 -8.77 19.04 -8.81
C LEU A 243 -7.69 19.83 -9.56
N ALA A 244 -6.43 19.76 -9.12
CA ALA A 244 -5.25 20.26 -9.84
C ALA A 244 -4.60 19.19 -10.75
N GLY A 245 -5.21 18.00 -10.89
CA GLY A 245 -4.71 16.89 -11.72
C GLY A 245 -3.61 16.04 -11.06
N VAL A 246 -3.23 16.35 -9.81
CA VAL A 246 -2.12 15.70 -9.10
C VAL A 246 -2.64 14.57 -8.23
N GLY A 247 -2.16 13.35 -8.48
CA GLY A 247 -2.43 12.18 -7.64
C GLY A 247 -2.22 10.83 -8.35
N PRO A 248 -2.16 9.72 -7.59
CA PRO A 248 -1.99 8.38 -8.16
C PRO A 248 -3.15 7.98 -9.07
N TYR A 249 -2.94 7.01 -9.95
CA TYR A 249 -3.96 6.51 -10.90
C TYR A 249 -5.29 6.10 -10.21
N ASP A 250 -5.24 5.55 -8.99
CA ASP A 250 -6.45 5.20 -8.22
C ASP A 250 -6.95 6.30 -7.27
N THR A 251 -6.68 7.56 -7.61
CA THR A 251 -7.24 8.74 -6.93
C THR A 251 -8.76 8.67 -6.87
N ALA A 252 -9.40 8.30 -7.99
CA ALA A 252 -10.84 8.16 -8.09
C ALA A 252 -11.41 7.05 -7.18
N GLY A 253 -10.75 5.88 -7.06
CA GLY A 253 -11.20 4.82 -6.15
C GLY A 253 -11.13 5.26 -4.70
N THR A 254 -10.00 5.85 -4.31
CA THR A 254 -9.81 6.39 -2.95
C THR A 254 -10.88 7.43 -2.58
N LEU A 255 -11.22 8.33 -3.51
CA LEU A 255 -12.20 9.38 -3.27
C LEU A 255 -13.65 8.87 -3.34
N LEU A 256 -13.95 7.82 -4.14
CA LEU A 256 -15.23 7.12 -4.10
C LEU A 256 -15.49 6.50 -2.72
N ASP A 257 -14.47 5.88 -2.14
CA ASP A 257 -14.58 5.20 -0.85
C ASP A 257 -14.74 6.14 0.33
N HIS A 258 -14.34 7.41 0.23
CA HIS A 258 -14.48 8.40 1.31
C HIS A 258 -15.62 9.40 1.11
N ASP A 259 -15.83 9.91 -0.11
CA ASP A 259 -16.91 10.85 -0.44
C ASP A 259 -17.42 10.65 -1.88
N PRO A 260 -18.28 9.64 -2.11
CA PRO A 260 -18.76 9.31 -3.45
C PRO A 260 -19.62 10.43 -4.06
N LYS A 261 -20.26 11.27 -3.23
CA LYS A 261 -21.01 12.43 -3.73
C LYS A 261 -20.05 13.46 -4.31
N TRP A 262 -18.98 13.79 -3.58
CA TRP A 262 -17.98 14.73 -4.08
C TRP A 262 -17.31 14.21 -5.35
N LEU A 263 -16.94 12.92 -5.42
CA LEU A 263 -16.35 12.35 -6.64
C LEU A 263 -17.25 12.56 -7.85
N TRP A 264 -18.50 12.11 -7.79
CA TRP A 264 -19.42 12.21 -8.93
C TRP A 264 -19.82 13.66 -9.27
N THR A 265 -19.78 14.58 -8.30
CA THR A 265 -19.98 16.02 -8.54
C THR A 265 -18.82 16.65 -9.33
N ASN A 266 -17.60 16.11 -9.22
CA ASN A 266 -16.38 16.67 -9.82
C ASN A 266 -15.80 15.79 -10.95
N ALA A 267 -16.44 14.68 -11.31
CA ALA A 267 -15.86 13.64 -12.16
C ALA A 267 -15.33 14.17 -13.51
N SER A 268 -16.10 15.02 -14.19
CA SER A 268 -15.67 15.61 -15.47
C SER A 268 -14.52 16.63 -15.30
N ALA A 269 -14.46 17.35 -14.18
CA ALA A 269 -13.36 18.28 -13.87
C ALA A 269 -12.07 17.52 -13.53
N LEU A 270 -12.16 16.38 -12.84
CA LEU A 270 -11.02 15.50 -12.58
C LEU A 270 -10.43 14.93 -13.88
N VAL A 271 -11.28 14.53 -14.83
CA VAL A 271 -10.84 14.07 -16.16
C VAL A 271 -10.24 15.20 -17.00
N GLN A 272 -10.74 16.43 -16.88
CA GLN A 272 -10.14 17.60 -17.53
C GLN A 272 -8.79 18.00 -16.92
N ALA A 273 -8.62 17.84 -15.61
CA ALA A 273 -7.36 18.13 -14.92
C ALA A 273 -6.30 17.03 -15.13
N ASN A 274 -6.72 15.77 -15.21
CA ASN A 274 -5.85 14.64 -15.56
C ASN A 274 -6.61 13.60 -16.43
N PRO A 275 -6.39 13.62 -17.77
CA PRO A 275 -7.05 12.69 -18.69
C PRO A 275 -6.75 11.21 -18.47
N GLU A 276 -5.65 10.84 -17.81
CA GLU A 276 -5.29 9.43 -17.58
C GLU A 276 -6.29 8.73 -16.65
N TRP A 277 -6.97 9.48 -15.78
CA TRP A 277 -8.00 8.96 -14.89
C TRP A 277 -9.33 8.64 -15.60
N ALA A 278 -9.50 9.01 -16.88
CA ALA A 278 -10.75 8.82 -17.62
C ALA A 278 -11.24 7.37 -17.62
N ASP A 279 -10.37 6.42 -17.97
CA ASP A 279 -10.69 4.98 -17.97
C ASP A 279 -11.05 4.47 -16.57
N ARG A 280 -10.33 4.93 -15.52
CA ARG A 280 -10.59 4.51 -14.13
C ARG A 280 -11.93 5.06 -13.63
N ILE A 281 -12.24 6.32 -13.92
CA ILE A 281 -13.50 6.96 -13.51
C ILE A 281 -14.68 6.37 -14.29
N ALA A 282 -14.54 6.10 -15.58
CA ALA A 282 -15.55 5.40 -16.39
C ALA A 282 -15.80 3.96 -15.91
N TYR A 283 -14.73 3.22 -15.56
CA TYR A 283 -14.85 1.91 -14.91
C TYR A 283 -15.60 1.98 -13.57
N LEU A 284 -15.29 2.97 -12.72
CA LEU A 284 -16.01 3.14 -11.44
C LEU A 284 -17.48 3.53 -11.66
N ALA A 285 -17.82 4.19 -12.78
CA ALA A 285 -19.19 4.54 -13.14
C ALA A 285 -20.03 3.32 -13.56
N THR A 286 -19.45 2.34 -14.26
CA THR A 286 -20.15 1.07 -14.57
C THR A 286 -20.44 0.26 -13.31
N GLN A 287 -19.59 0.33 -12.29
CA GLN A 287 -19.83 -0.33 -10.99
C GLN A 287 -20.91 0.36 -10.12
N GLN A 288 -21.43 1.53 -10.52
CA GLN A 288 -22.54 2.17 -9.80
C GLN A 288 -23.88 1.49 -10.08
N ARG A 289 -24.88 1.79 -9.25
CA ARG A 289 -26.26 1.28 -9.38
C ARG A 289 -26.85 1.63 -10.75
N ALA A 290 -27.62 0.73 -11.34
CA ALA A 290 -28.29 0.94 -12.63
C ALA A 290 -29.19 2.20 -12.68
N SER A 291 -29.69 2.68 -11.53
CA SER A 291 -30.47 3.93 -11.43
C SER A 291 -29.64 5.22 -11.52
N THR A 292 -28.31 5.15 -11.41
CA THR A 292 -27.39 6.31 -11.46
C THR A 292 -26.36 6.20 -12.57
N ARG A 293 -25.91 4.98 -12.88
CA ARG A 293 -24.95 4.63 -13.94
C ARG A 293 -25.20 5.34 -15.29
N PRO A 294 -26.43 5.40 -15.86
CA PRO A 294 -26.67 6.05 -17.16
C PRO A 294 -26.43 7.57 -17.15
N GLY A 295 -26.62 8.24 -16.01
CA GLY A 295 -26.30 9.67 -15.86
C GLY A 295 -24.79 9.87 -15.84
N LEU A 296 -24.11 9.19 -14.91
CA LEU A 296 -22.66 9.32 -14.71
C LEU A 296 -21.85 9.02 -15.97
N LEU A 297 -22.23 7.97 -16.74
CA LEU A 297 -21.55 7.63 -18.00
C LEU A 297 -21.79 8.68 -19.09
N ARG A 298 -22.99 9.26 -19.17
CA ARG A 298 -23.30 10.35 -20.11
C ARG A 298 -22.52 11.63 -19.75
N ASP A 299 -22.51 11.99 -18.47
CA ASP A 299 -21.82 13.18 -17.97
C ASP A 299 -20.30 13.07 -18.20
N LEU A 300 -19.72 11.88 -18.02
CA LEU A 300 -18.32 11.57 -18.37
C LEU A 300 -18.06 11.60 -19.88
N ALA A 301 -18.98 11.10 -20.70
CA ALA A 301 -18.82 11.10 -22.16
C ALA A 301 -18.83 12.51 -22.78
N THR A 302 -19.20 13.55 -22.03
CA THR A 302 -19.01 14.95 -22.46
C THR A 302 -17.53 15.39 -22.48
N VAL A 303 -16.65 14.71 -21.75
CA VAL A 303 -15.21 15.03 -21.66
C VAL A 303 -14.29 13.87 -22.07
N ALA A 304 -14.75 12.61 -21.96
CA ALA A 304 -14.01 11.42 -22.38
C ALA A 304 -14.94 10.36 -23.00
N PRO A 305 -15.52 10.61 -24.20
CA PRO A 305 -16.46 9.69 -24.84
C PRO A 305 -15.85 8.31 -25.13
N ALA A 306 -14.57 8.25 -25.50
CA ALA A 306 -13.86 6.98 -25.74
C ALA A 306 -13.81 6.09 -24.48
N ALA A 307 -13.38 6.65 -23.34
CA ALA A 307 -13.32 5.94 -22.05
C ALA A 307 -14.70 5.46 -21.59
N ALA A 308 -15.73 6.31 -21.73
CA ALA A 308 -17.11 5.95 -21.38
C ALA A 308 -17.65 4.79 -22.24
N ARG A 309 -17.46 4.84 -23.56
CA ARG A 309 -17.89 3.76 -24.49
C ARG A 309 -17.09 2.47 -24.26
N LYS A 310 -15.77 2.56 -24.08
CA LYS A 310 -14.89 1.43 -23.71
C LYS A 310 -15.37 0.73 -22.45
N ALA A 311 -15.61 1.48 -21.37
CA ALA A 311 -16.08 0.92 -20.10
C ALA A 311 -17.44 0.21 -20.23
N VAL A 312 -18.38 0.78 -21.00
CA VAL A 312 -19.67 0.13 -21.28
C VAL A 312 -19.48 -1.18 -22.05
N THR A 313 -18.72 -1.16 -23.15
CA THR A 313 -18.46 -2.33 -23.99
C THR A 313 -17.74 -3.45 -23.23
N GLU A 314 -16.74 -3.14 -22.40
CA GLU A 314 -16.01 -4.14 -21.62
C GLU A 314 -16.80 -4.71 -20.43
N ARG A 315 -17.60 -3.89 -19.73
CA ARG A 315 -18.07 -4.22 -18.37
C ARG A 315 -19.57 -4.40 -18.20
N ILE A 316 -20.38 -3.94 -19.16
CA ILE A 316 -21.83 -4.11 -19.11
C ILE A 316 -22.24 -5.28 -20.01
N PRO A 317 -23.08 -6.24 -19.56
CA PRO A 317 -23.63 -7.30 -20.38
C PRO A 317 -24.85 -6.84 -21.19
N GLU A 318 -25.24 -7.62 -22.19
CA GLU A 318 -26.53 -7.43 -22.87
C GLU A 318 -27.72 -7.78 -21.95
N PRO A 319 -28.89 -7.13 -22.10
CA PRO A 319 -29.22 -6.07 -23.06
C PRO A 319 -28.92 -4.64 -22.56
N GLU A 320 -28.34 -4.47 -21.37
CA GLU A 320 -28.08 -3.14 -20.79
C GLU A 320 -26.99 -2.39 -21.57
N ARG A 321 -26.02 -3.11 -22.15
CA ARG A 321 -24.91 -2.50 -22.92
C ARG A 321 -25.43 -1.64 -24.07
N GLN A 322 -26.27 -2.17 -24.95
CA GLN A 322 -26.82 -1.40 -26.07
C GLN A 322 -27.56 -0.15 -25.57
N GLN A 323 -28.44 -0.32 -24.57
CA GLN A 323 -29.22 0.79 -23.98
C GLN A 323 -28.33 1.90 -23.39
N LEU A 324 -27.14 1.58 -22.90
CA LEU A 324 -26.16 2.57 -22.45
C LEU A 324 -25.38 3.19 -23.62
N LEU A 325 -24.96 2.40 -24.62
CA LEU A 325 -24.27 2.92 -25.81
C LEU A 325 -25.13 3.92 -26.59
N ASP A 326 -26.43 3.65 -26.73
CA ASP A 326 -27.43 4.54 -27.36
C ASP A 326 -27.58 5.89 -26.64
N LEU A 327 -27.13 5.98 -25.37
CA LEU A 327 -27.19 7.19 -24.55
C LEU A 327 -25.86 7.97 -24.49
N LEU A 328 -24.80 7.49 -25.15
CA LEU A 328 -23.49 8.15 -25.22
C LEU A 328 -23.29 8.86 -26.57
N PRO A 329 -22.74 10.09 -26.58
CA PRO A 329 -22.45 10.80 -27.82
C PRO A 329 -21.39 10.07 -28.68
N GLY A 330 -21.54 10.20 -30.01
CA GLY A 330 -20.59 9.69 -30.99
C GLY A 330 -21.00 8.40 -31.71
N GLY A 331 -22.30 8.08 -31.77
CA GLY A 331 -22.86 6.91 -32.50
C GLY A 331 -22.18 6.67 -33.85
N ASP A 332 -22.34 7.63 -34.76
CA ASP A 332 -22.11 7.48 -36.19
C ASP A 332 -21.05 8.48 -36.70
N ALA A 333 -19.76 8.16 -36.53
CA ALA A 333 -18.65 9.05 -36.92
C ALA A 333 -17.43 8.36 -37.56
N GLU A 334 -17.49 7.05 -37.80
CA GLU A 334 -16.35 6.25 -38.29
C GLU A 334 -16.76 5.14 -39.28
N ALA A 335 -17.81 5.41 -40.09
CA ALA A 335 -18.34 4.48 -41.10
C ALA A 335 -18.30 5.05 -42.55
N ASP A 336 -18.56 6.35 -42.74
CA ASP A 336 -18.67 6.98 -44.07
C ASP A 336 -17.33 7.48 -44.64
N LEU A 337 -16.33 6.59 -44.72
CA LEU A 337 -15.07 6.84 -45.43
C LEU A 337 -14.62 5.61 -46.25
N ASN A 338 -15.49 5.10 -47.12
CA ASN A 338 -15.10 4.27 -48.28
C ASN A 338 -16.24 4.00 -49.30
N GLU A 339 -17.07 5.01 -49.66
CA GLU A 339 -17.99 4.83 -50.80
C GLU A 339 -18.33 6.15 -51.53
N THR A 340 -17.39 6.71 -52.29
CA THR A 340 -17.68 7.42 -53.58
C THR A 340 -16.40 7.62 -54.41
N ASP A 341 -16.52 7.28 -55.70
CA ASP A 341 -15.65 7.57 -56.88
C ASP A 341 -14.11 7.47 -56.77
#